data_AF-A0AA39D6S2-F1
#
_entry.id   AF-A0AA39D6S2-F1
#
_cell.length_a   1.000
_cell.length_b   1.000
_cell.length_c   1.000
_cell.angle_alpha   90.00
_cell.angle_beta   90.00
_cell.angle_gamma   90.00
#
_symmetry.space_group_name_H-M   'P 1'
#
loop_
_entity.id
_entity.type
_entity.pdbx_description
1 polymer ?
#
loop_
_entity_poly.entity_id
_entity_poly.type
_entity_poly.pdbx_seq_one_letter_code
_entity_poly.pdbx_strand_id
1 'polypeptide(L)'
;MYEYGRNLGLSFQIVDDILDFTQSAEQLGKPAGSDLAKGNLTAPVIFALEKEPKLREIIESEFCEIGSLNEAIKLVKSCGGIEKAQDLAKQKADLAIQNLQCLPQSAFRLALEKMVKYNLERID
;
A
#
# COMPACT_ATOMS: atom_id res chain seq x y z
N MET A 1 -8.03 -17.37 -14.15
CA MET A 1 -6.58 -17.11 -14.05
C MET A 1 -6.19 -15.65 -14.24
N TYR A 2 -6.66 -14.93 -15.27
CA TYR A 2 -6.39 -13.49 -15.40
C TYR A 2 -6.73 -12.68 -14.12
N GLU A 3 -7.93 -12.90 -13.58
CA GLU A 3 -8.42 -12.27 -12.35
C GLU A 3 -7.54 -12.53 -11.12
N TYR A 4 -6.96 -13.74 -11.02
CA TYR A 4 -6.01 -14.06 -9.96
C TYR A 4 -4.77 -13.17 -10.05
N GLY A 5 -4.14 -13.13 -11.24
CA GLY A 5 -2.93 -12.34 -11.47
C GLY A 5 -3.17 -10.84 -11.26
N ARG A 6 -4.31 -10.32 -11.76
CA ARG A 6 -4.65 -8.91 -11.59
C ARG A 6 -4.83 -8.54 -10.12
N ASN A 7 -5.58 -9.34 -9.36
CA ASN A 7 -5.85 -9.03 -7.96
C ASN A 7 -4.61 -9.22 -7.07
N LEU A 8 -3.79 -10.25 -7.31
CA LEU A 8 -2.50 -10.39 -6.63
C LEU A 8 -1.57 -9.21 -6.94
N GLY A 9 -1.46 -8.81 -8.22
CA GLY A 9 -0.62 -7.68 -8.63
C GLY A 9 -1.05 -6.37 -7.96
N LEU A 10 -2.36 -6.10 -7.89
CA LEU A 10 -2.89 -4.93 -7.17
C LEU A 10 -2.59 -4.99 -5.67
N SER A 11 -2.81 -6.14 -5.03
CA SER A 11 -2.48 -6.33 -3.60
C SER A 11 -0.99 -6.10 -3.34
N PHE A 12 -0.11 -6.61 -4.21
CA PHE A 12 1.34 -6.45 -4.10
C PHE A 12 1.76 -4.99 -4.19
N GLN A 13 1.25 -4.24 -5.17
CA GLN A 13 1.57 -2.82 -5.32
C GLN A 13 1.12 -2.01 -4.09
N ILE A 14 -0.09 -2.26 -3.59
CA ILE A 14 -0.59 -1.54 -2.41
C ILE A 14 0.25 -1.87 -1.16
N VAL A 15 0.68 -3.12 -1.00
CA VAL A 15 1.62 -3.52 0.06
C VAL A 15 2.94 -2.75 -0.05
N ASP A 16 3.52 -2.65 -1.24
CA ASP A 16 4.75 -1.88 -1.45
C ASP A 16 4.56 -0.38 -1.13
N ASP A 17 3.41 0.19 -1.53
CA ASP A 17 3.05 1.57 -1.20
C ASP A 17 2.92 1.80 0.32
N ILE A 18 2.39 0.82 1.07
CA ILE A 18 2.29 0.89 2.54
C ILE A 18 3.68 0.81 3.16
N LEU A 19 4.51 -0.10 2.68
CA LEU A 19 5.86 -0.30 3.18
C LEU A 19 6.71 0.96 3.05
N ASP A 20 6.53 1.76 2.00
CA ASP A 20 7.19 3.07 1.85
C ASP A 20 6.96 4.01 3.05
N PHE A 21 5.84 3.87 3.77
CA PHE A 21 5.54 4.67 4.96
C PHE A 21 5.91 3.97 6.29
N THR A 22 5.84 2.64 6.36
CA THR A 22 5.90 1.91 7.63
C THR A 22 7.25 1.31 7.96
N GLN A 23 8.04 0.89 6.97
CA GLN A 23 9.33 0.26 7.22
C GLN A 23 10.41 1.26 7.64
N SER A 24 11.42 0.76 8.35
CA SER A 24 12.58 1.56 8.72
C SER A 24 13.46 1.84 7.51
N ALA A 25 14.24 2.93 7.57
CA ALA A 25 15.15 3.29 6.48
C ALA A 25 16.20 2.19 6.20
N GLU A 26 16.60 1.45 7.22
CA GLU A 26 17.54 0.32 7.12
C GLU A 26 16.94 -0.88 6.36
N GLN A 27 15.63 -1.10 6.47
CA GLN A 27 14.94 -2.21 5.80
C GLN A 27 14.58 -1.87 4.35
N LEU A 28 14.20 -0.61 4.08
CA LEU A 28 13.84 -0.12 2.75
C LEU A 28 15.05 0.26 1.90
N GLY A 29 16.19 0.60 2.51
CA GLY A 29 17.33 1.21 1.83
C GLY A 29 17.06 2.64 1.32
N LYS A 30 15.92 3.24 1.71
CA LYS A 30 15.48 4.60 1.35
C LYS A 30 14.70 5.23 2.51
N PRO A 31 14.63 6.57 2.62
CA PRO A 31 13.81 7.24 3.63
C PRO A 31 12.32 6.90 3.47
N ALA A 32 11.58 6.86 4.58
CA ALA A 32 10.13 6.68 4.53
C ALA A 32 9.44 7.84 3.80
N GLY A 33 8.37 7.55 3.05
CA GLY A 33 7.64 8.54 2.25
C GLY A 33 8.40 8.99 1.01
N SER A 34 9.31 8.16 0.49
CA SER A 34 10.11 8.49 -0.69
C SER A 34 9.27 8.66 -1.94
N ASP A 35 8.15 7.96 -2.04
CA ASP A 35 7.24 8.09 -3.18
C ASP A 35 6.50 9.43 -3.11
N LEU A 36 6.03 9.81 -1.92
CA LEU A 36 5.44 11.12 -1.67
C LEU A 36 6.42 12.26 -1.97
N ALA A 37 7.70 12.11 -1.56
CA ALA A 37 8.76 13.09 -1.84
C ALA A 37 9.02 13.31 -3.34
N LYS A 38 8.71 12.31 -4.18
CA LYS A 38 8.82 12.41 -5.65
C LYS A 38 7.52 12.91 -6.31
N GLY A 39 6.49 13.22 -5.52
CA GLY A 39 5.17 13.59 -6.01
C GLY A 39 4.28 12.40 -6.41
N ASN A 40 4.67 11.17 -6.09
CA ASN A 40 3.85 10.00 -6.35
C ASN A 40 2.81 9.84 -5.24
N LEU A 41 1.55 10.13 -5.56
CA LEU A 41 0.43 9.97 -4.63
C LEU A 41 -0.06 8.52 -4.66
N THR A 42 0.42 7.72 -3.72
CA THR A 42 0.06 6.29 -3.57
C THR A 42 -1.19 6.10 -2.70
N ALA A 43 -1.68 4.86 -2.59
CA ALA A 43 -2.94 4.55 -1.91
C ALA A 43 -3.05 5.14 -0.48
N PRO A 44 -2.03 5.06 0.41
CA PRO A 44 -2.10 5.68 1.73
C PRO A 44 -2.36 7.19 1.68
N VAL A 45 -1.76 7.90 0.73
CA VAL A 45 -1.91 9.36 0.56
C VAL A 45 -3.29 9.71 0.00
N ILE A 46 -3.77 8.95 -0.98
CA ILE A 46 -5.11 9.17 -1.56
C ILE A 46 -6.18 9.00 -0.49
N PHE A 47 -6.09 7.97 0.35
CA PHE A 47 -7.04 7.78 1.45
C PHE A 47 -6.91 8.83 2.54
N ALA A 48 -5.70 9.33 2.81
CA ALA A 48 -5.47 10.42 3.75
C ALA A 48 -6.14 11.73 3.29
N LEU A 49 -6.04 12.04 2.00
CA LEU A 49 -6.64 13.23 1.38
C LEU A 49 -8.16 13.29 1.49
N GLU A 50 -8.85 12.15 1.71
CA GLU A 50 -10.29 12.14 1.95
C GLU A 50 -10.68 12.78 3.29
N LYS A 51 -9.75 12.82 4.26
CA LYS A 51 -10.02 13.23 5.64
C LYS A 51 -9.20 14.42 6.11
N GLU A 52 -8.06 14.69 5.47
CA GLU A 52 -7.11 15.71 5.93
C GLU A 52 -6.92 16.80 4.86
N PRO A 53 -7.67 17.92 4.94
CA PRO A 53 -7.53 19.04 4.03
C PRO A 53 -6.14 19.68 4.05
N LYS A 54 -5.44 19.70 5.20
CA LYS A 54 -4.10 20.29 5.30
C LYS A 54 -3.08 19.54 4.45
N LEU A 55 -3.26 18.22 4.30
CA LEU A 55 -2.38 17.40 3.46
C LEU A 55 -2.45 17.85 2.00
N ARG A 56 -3.65 18.27 1.53
CA ARG A 56 -3.81 18.81 0.17
C ARG A 56 -3.02 20.10 -0.01
N GLU A 57 -3.10 21.03 0.94
CA GLU A 57 -2.38 22.30 0.88
C GLU A 57 -0.86 22.08 0.77
N ILE A 58 -0.32 21.15 1.58
CA ILE A 58 1.12 20.80 1.57
C ILE A 58 1.56 20.18 0.23
N ILE A 59 0.72 19.31 -0.36
CA ILE A 59 1.01 18.66 -1.64
C ILE A 59 0.93 19.68 -2.79
N GLU A 60 -0.09 20.54 -2.80
CA GLU A 60 -0.28 21.57 -3.83
C GLU A 60 0.81 22.65 -3.78
N SER A 61 1.41 22.88 -2.62
CA SER A 61 2.60 23.74 -2.47
C SER A 61 3.91 23.05 -2.84
N GLU A 62 3.88 21.82 -3.36
CA GLU A 62 5.05 21.00 -3.70
C GLU A 62 6.08 20.90 -2.57
N PHE A 63 5.61 20.82 -1.32
CA PHE A 63 6.48 20.75 -0.14
C PHE A 63 7.49 21.91 -0.01
N CYS A 64 7.14 23.12 -0.48
CA CYS A 64 8.06 24.27 -0.53
C CYS A 64 8.55 24.75 0.85
N GLU A 65 7.78 24.52 1.92
CA GLU A 65 8.17 24.88 3.27
C GLU A 65 9.09 23.82 3.92
N ILE A 66 10.06 24.29 4.70
CA ILE A 66 10.99 23.41 5.41
C ILE A 66 10.21 22.51 6.39
N GLY A 67 10.32 21.20 6.19
CA GLY A 67 9.67 20.20 7.05
C GLY A 67 8.25 19.82 6.63
N SER A 68 7.68 20.45 5.59
CA SER A 68 6.34 20.14 5.09
C SER A 68 6.18 18.69 4.64
N LEU A 69 7.21 18.08 4.01
CA LEU A 69 7.19 16.65 3.69
C LEU A 69 7.07 15.76 4.94
N ASN A 70 7.82 16.07 6.00
CA ASN A 70 7.75 15.32 7.26
C ASN A 70 6.37 15.49 7.91
N GLU A 71 5.77 16.67 7.79
CA GLU A 71 4.41 16.91 8.24
C GLU A 71 3.40 16.09 7.42
N ALA A 72 3.50 16.10 6.09
CA ALA A 72 2.65 15.29 5.22
C ALA A 72 2.73 13.79 5.55
N ILE A 73 3.94 13.25 5.76
CA ILE A 73 4.14 11.86 6.19
C ILE A 73 3.45 11.59 7.54
N LYS A 74 3.52 12.52 8.50
CA LYS A 74 2.83 12.39 9.79
C LYS A 74 1.32 12.40 9.62
N LEU A 75 0.79 13.30 8.79
CA LEU A 75 -0.65 13.39 8.51
C LEU A 75 -1.17 12.09 7.89
N VAL A 76 -0.48 11.53 6.89
CA VAL A 76 -0.83 10.24 6.27
C VAL A 76 -0.88 9.13 7.32
N LYS A 77 0.08 9.09 8.24
CA LYS A 77 0.14 8.12 9.35
C LYS A 77 -0.96 8.31 10.39
N SER A 78 -1.41 9.53 10.67
CA SER A 78 -2.36 9.80 11.76
C SER A 78 -3.83 9.81 11.34
N CYS A 79 -4.14 10.02 10.05
CA CYS A 79 -5.51 10.18 9.56
C CYS A 79 -6.21 8.87 9.16
N GLY A 80 -5.53 7.73 9.28
CA GLY A 80 -6.08 6.42 8.92
C GLY A 80 -5.84 6.00 7.46
N GLY A 81 -4.93 6.68 6.74
CA GLY A 81 -4.66 6.40 5.32
C GLY A 81 -3.99 5.04 5.10
N ILE A 82 -3.09 4.66 6.00
CA ILE A 82 -2.37 3.38 5.95
C ILE A 82 -3.35 2.22 6.19
N GLU A 83 -4.21 2.34 7.20
CA GLU A 83 -5.19 1.33 7.58
C GLU A 83 -6.18 1.06 6.44
N LYS A 84 -6.68 2.12 5.79
CA LYS A 84 -7.52 1.96 4.59
C LYS A 84 -6.78 1.30 3.42
N ALA A 85 -5.50 1.60 3.24
CA ALA A 85 -4.69 0.93 2.22
C ALA A 85 -4.48 -0.56 2.56
N GLN A 86 -4.27 -0.91 3.83
CA GLN A 86 -4.19 -2.29 4.30
C GLN A 86 -5.49 -3.06 4.03
N ASP A 87 -6.64 -2.44 4.33
CA ASP A 87 -7.96 -3.03 4.02
C ASP A 87 -8.13 -3.28 2.52
N LEU A 88 -7.71 -2.33 1.68
CA LEU A 88 -7.75 -2.48 0.23
C LEU A 88 -6.82 -3.61 -0.26
N ALA A 89 -5.59 -3.67 0.26
CA ALA A 89 -4.63 -4.73 -0.08
C ALA A 89 -5.18 -6.12 0.28
N LYS A 90 -5.79 -6.24 1.46
CA LYS A 90 -6.45 -7.46 1.94
C LYS A 90 -7.63 -7.84 1.06
N GLN A 91 -8.49 -6.88 0.71
CA GLN A 91 -9.61 -7.12 -0.19
C GLN A 91 -9.14 -7.69 -1.54
N LYS A 92 -8.07 -7.14 -2.13
CA LYS A 92 -7.50 -7.64 -3.39
C LYS A 92 -6.88 -9.03 -3.21
N ALA A 93 -6.17 -9.28 -2.13
CA ALA A 93 -5.64 -10.61 -1.80
C ALA A 93 -6.76 -11.66 -1.66
N ASP A 94 -7.84 -11.35 -0.94
CA ASP A 94 -8.98 -12.24 -0.77
C ASP A 94 -9.64 -12.57 -2.12
N LEU A 95 -9.83 -11.56 -2.97
CA LEU A 95 -10.31 -11.77 -4.34
C LEU A 95 -9.35 -12.65 -5.15
N ALA A 96 -8.03 -12.48 -5.02
CA ALA A 96 -7.06 -13.34 -5.70
C ALA A 96 -7.22 -14.81 -5.27
N ILE A 97 -7.33 -15.08 -3.97
CA ILE A 97 -7.55 -16.44 -3.44
C ILE A 97 -8.88 -17.02 -3.95
N GLN A 98 -9.96 -16.23 -3.94
CA GLN A 98 -11.26 -16.66 -4.47
C GLN A 98 -11.16 -17.04 -5.96
N ASN A 99 -10.41 -16.29 -6.76
CA ASN A 99 -10.23 -16.58 -8.19
C ASN A 99 -9.47 -17.88 -8.48
N LEU A 100 -8.79 -18.49 -7.49
CA LEU A 100 -8.17 -19.81 -7.62
C LEU A 100 -9.16 -20.96 -7.45
N GLN A 101 -10.40 -20.69 -7.02
CA GLN A 101 -11.42 -21.74 -6.86
C GLN A 101 -11.82 -22.41 -8.18
N CYS A 102 -11.53 -21.78 -9.33
CA CYS A 102 -11.72 -22.41 -10.63
C CYS A 102 -10.71 -23.53 -10.93
N LEU A 103 -9.65 -23.67 -10.13
CA LEU A 103 -8.66 -24.74 -10.24
C LEU A 103 -8.93 -25.85 -9.22
N PRO A 104 -8.68 -27.13 -9.58
CA PRO A 104 -8.74 -28.22 -8.62
C PRO A 104 -7.71 -28.05 -7.51
N GLN A 105 -8.04 -28.57 -6.32
CA GLN A 105 -7.10 -28.56 -5.20
C GLN A 105 -5.87 -29.40 -5.55
N SER A 106 -4.70 -28.78 -5.43
CA SER A 106 -3.40 -29.39 -5.77
C SER A 106 -2.28 -28.65 -5.04
N ALA A 107 -1.08 -29.23 -5.02
CA ALA A 107 0.10 -28.56 -4.50
C ALA A 107 0.38 -27.22 -5.20
N PHE A 108 0.08 -27.11 -6.49
CA PHE A 108 0.25 -25.88 -7.27
C PHE A 108 -0.74 -24.79 -6.87
N ARG A 109 -2.03 -25.13 -6.70
CA ARG A 109 -3.02 -24.19 -6.20
C ARG A 109 -2.66 -23.68 -4.80
N LEU A 110 -2.23 -24.59 -3.91
CA LEU A 110 -1.78 -24.22 -2.56
C LEU A 110 -0.56 -23.29 -2.58
N ALA A 111 0.38 -23.49 -3.52
CA ALA A 111 1.53 -22.60 -3.67
C ALA A 111 1.10 -21.17 -4.06
N LEU A 112 0.15 -21.03 -4.98
CA LEU A 112 -0.42 -19.73 -5.37
C LEU A 112 -1.14 -19.05 -4.21
N GLU A 113 -1.95 -19.78 -3.44
CA GLU A 113 -2.59 -19.26 -2.23
C GLU A 113 -1.57 -18.78 -1.19
N LYS A 114 -0.46 -19.51 -1.01
CA LYS A 114 0.64 -19.11 -0.12
C LYS A 114 1.33 -17.82 -0.58
N MET A 115 1.52 -17.63 -1.88
CA MET A 115 2.10 -16.37 -2.40
C MET A 115 1.24 -15.16 -2.04
N VAL A 116 -0.09 -15.30 -2.13
CA VAL A 116 -1.02 -14.22 -1.76
C VAL A 116 -0.93 -13.92 -0.26
N LYS A 117 -0.89 -14.95 0.59
CA LYS A 117 -0.77 -14.78 2.05
C LYS A 117 0.55 -14.13 2.44
N TYR A 118 1.66 -14.62 1.89
CA TYR A 118 2.98 -14.04 2.13
C TYR A 118 3.04 -12.56 1.76
N ASN A 119 2.33 -12.13 0.70
CA ASN A 119 2.28 -10.70 0.36
C ASN A 119 1.71 -9.85 1.49
N LEU A 120 0.64 -10.30 2.16
CA LEU A 120 0.04 -9.57 3.28
C LEU A 120 0.90 -9.64 4.56
N GLU A 121 1.57 -10.76 4.82
CA GLU A 121 2.46 -10.93 5.98
C GLU A 121 3.61 -9.90 6.02
N ARG A 122 3.90 -9.23 4.90
CA ARG A 122 4.90 -8.16 4.82
C ARG A 122 4.50 -6.89 5.56
N ILE A 123 3.20 -6.68 5.82
CA ILE A 123 2.63 -5.48 6.45
C ILE A 123 1.91 -5.79 7.78
N ASP A 124 2.06 -7.02 8.27
CA ASP A 124 1.58 -7.48 9.58
C ASP A 124 2.57 -7.13 10.71
#